data_AF-A0A075GDZ7-F1
#
_entry.id   AF-A0A075GDZ7-F1
#
_cell.length_a   1.000
_cell.length_b   1.000
_cell.length_c   1.000
_cell.angle_alpha   90.00
_cell.angle_beta   90.00
_cell.angle_gamma   90.00
#
_symmetry.space_group_name_H-M   'P 1'
#
loop_
_entity.id
_entity.type
_entity.pdbx_description
1 polymer ?
#
loop_
_entity_poly.entity_id
_entity_poly.type
_entity_poly.pdbx_seq_one_letter_code
_entity_poly.pdbx_strand_id
1 'polypeptide(L)'
;MSEYKESNFNEIIQKIIEKSLFTERQIEIILKQKGTLDREFGCSKGAYFRQVAQSRGKLEGLYYSIILLEAYDVIFPNDGDITRLVNVISRLKDLESVPINQEQMMDTIETAVRKMAVL
;
A
#
# COMPACT_ATOMS: atom_id res chain seq x y z
N MET A 1 -18.31 19.61 -8.86
CA MET A 1 -18.59 18.16 -9.01
C MET A 1 -17.25 17.50 -9.29
N SER A 2 -16.67 16.79 -8.33
CA SER A 2 -15.42 16.06 -8.60
C SER A 2 -15.74 14.92 -9.54
N GLU A 3 -15.16 14.94 -10.74
CA GLU A 3 -15.05 13.74 -11.57
C GLU A 3 -14.61 12.59 -10.67
N TYR A 4 -15.42 11.54 -10.61
CA TYR A 4 -14.98 10.25 -10.07
C TYR A 4 -13.82 9.80 -10.96
N LYS A 5 -12.62 10.17 -10.56
CA LYS A 5 -11.41 9.77 -11.25
C LYS A 5 -11.27 8.27 -11.00
N GLU A 6 -11.42 7.48 -12.05
CA GLU A 6 -11.21 6.03 -12.01
C GLU A 6 -9.88 5.77 -11.27
N SER A 7 -9.94 4.88 -10.27
CA SER A 7 -8.76 4.56 -9.47
C SER A 7 -7.73 3.86 -10.35
N ASN A 8 -6.45 4.14 -10.11
CA ASN A 8 -5.37 3.42 -10.80
C ASN A 8 -5.14 2.00 -10.24
N PHE A 9 -5.88 1.63 -9.21
CA PHE A 9 -5.71 0.38 -8.50
C PHE A 9 -6.94 -0.49 -8.70
N ASN A 10 -6.74 -1.80 -8.86
CA ASN A 10 -7.85 -2.74 -8.76
C ASN A 10 -8.41 -2.76 -7.33
N GLU A 11 -9.65 -3.22 -7.18
CA GLU A 11 -10.39 -3.16 -5.92
C GLU A 11 -9.69 -3.89 -4.75
N ILE A 12 -8.96 -4.98 -4.99
CA ILE A 12 -8.19 -5.65 -3.93
C ILE A 12 -7.07 -4.74 -3.44
N ILE A 13 -6.32 -4.13 -4.34
CA ILE A 13 -5.27 -3.18 -3.98
C ILE A 13 -5.86 -1.96 -3.27
N GLN A 14 -7.02 -1.45 -3.68
CA GLN A 14 -7.72 -0.38 -2.97
C GLN A 14 -8.04 -0.77 -1.52
N LYS A 15 -8.63 -1.95 -1.28
CA LYS A 15 -8.93 -2.46 0.07
C LYS A 15 -7.66 -2.60 0.93
N ILE A 16 -6.54 -3.01 0.33
CA ILE A 16 -5.25 -3.06 1.01
C ILE A 16 -4.78 -1.64 1.37
N ILE A 17 -4.87 -0.69 0.44
CA ILE A 17 -4.50 0.71 0.68
C ILE A 17 -5.33 1.31 1.82
N GLU A 18 -6.64 1.08 1.83
CA GLU A 18 -7.55 1.56 2.88
C GLU A 18 -7.18 1.08 4.28
N LYS A 19 -6.64 -0.15 4.40
CA LYS A 19 -6.14 -0.72 5.65
C LYS A 19 -4.68 -0.33 5.95
N SER A 20 -3.98 0.29 5.01
CA SER A 20 -2.56 0.64 5.14
C SER A 20 -2.37 2.01 5.81
N LEU A 21 -1.12 2.33 6.16
CA LEU A 21 -0.76 3.64 6.69
C LEU A 21 -0.91 4.78 5.66
N PHE A 22 -0.94 4.47 4.36
CA PHE A 22 -0.93 5.46 3.28
C PHE A 22 -2.31 5.60 2.64
N THR A 23 -2.68 6.83 2.29
CA THR A 23 -3.87 7.03 1.45
C THR A 23 -3.59 6.68 0.00
N GLU A 24 -4.63 6.41 -0.79
CA GLU A 24 -4.49 6.15 -2.23
C GLU A 24 -3.68 7.25 -2.92
N ARG A 25 -4.04 8.51 -2.67
CA ARG A 25 -3.31 9.68 -3.17
C ARG A 25 -1.83 9.66 -2.80
N GLN A 26 -1.47 9.23 -1.59
CA GLN A 26 -0.07 9.13 -1.16
C GLN A 26 0.66 8.01 -1.91
N ILE A 27 0.02 6.86 -2.12
CA ILE A 27 0.58 5.77 -2.94
C ILE A 27 0.80 6.22 -4.38
N GLU A 28 -0.17 6.90 -5.01
CA GLU A 28 -0.01 7.45 -6.36
C GLU A 28 1.17 8.42 -6.47
N ILE A 29 1.33 9.28 -5.47
CA ILE A 29 2.47 10.21 -5.40
C ILE A 29 3.79 9.46 -5.30
N ILE A 30 3.86 8.42 -4.46
CA ILE A 30 5.05 7.58 -4.31
C ILE A 30 5.40 6.90 -5.63
N LEU A 31 4.41 6.30 -6.30
CA LEU A 31 4.60 5.64 -7.60
C LEU A 31 5.03 6.62 -8.70
N LYS A 32 4.46 7.84 -8.73
CA LYS A 32 4.92 8.88 -9.66
C LYS A 32 6.37 9.29 -9.39
N GLN A 33 6.75 9.46 -8.12
CA GLN A 33 8.13 9.79 -7.76
C GLN A 33 9.12 8.66 -8.10
N LYS A 34 8.65 7.41 -8.17
CA LYS A 34 9.43 6.25 -8.62
C LYS A 34 9.41 6.05 -10.14
N GLY A 35 8.66 6.85 -10.88
CA GLY A 35 8.54 6.74 -12.34
C GLY A 35 7.70 5.54 -12.81
N THR A 36 6.91 4.93 -11.93
CA THR A 36 6.09 3.74 -12.23
C THR A 36 4.60 4.06 -12.45
N LEU A 37 4.21 5.31 -12.26
CA LEU A 37 2.86 5.80 -12.54
C LEU A 37 2.94 7.21 -13.12
N ASP A 38 2.42 7.40 -14.33
CA ASP A 38 2.29 8.74 -14.90
C ASP A 38 0.87 9.28 -14.71
N ARG A 39 0.64 9.93 -13.56
CA ARG A 39 -0.64 10.57 -13.21
C ARG A 39 -0.46 12.06 -13.01
N GLU A 40 -1.35 12.86 -13.61
CA GLU A 40 -1.45 14.27 -13.25
C GLU A 40 -2.34 14.49 -12.03
N PHE A 41 -1.91 15.40 -11.17
CA PHE A 41 -2.62 15.77 -9.97
C PHE A 41 -3.22 17.16 -10.15
N GLY A 42 -4.54 17.28 -10.00
CA GLY A 42 -5.30 18.54 -10.16
C GLY A 42 -5.09 19.54 -9.02
N CYS A 43 -3.84 19.80 -8.64
CA CYS A 43 -3.47 20.78 -7.61
C CYS A 43 -2.29 21.64 -8.08
N SER A 44 -2.05 22.77 -7.41
CA SER A 44 -0.89 23.62 -7.72
C SER A 44 0.44 22.89 -7.47
N LYS A 45 1.51 23.33 -8.14
CA LYS A 45 2.86 22.77 -7.95
C LYS A 45 3.30 22.78 -6.49
N GLY A 46 3.08 23.91 -5.79
CA GLY A 46 3.43 24.02 -4.37
C GLY A 46 2.62 23.07 -3.48
N ALA A 47 1.32 22.89 -3.76
CA ALA A 47 0.50 21.91 -3.04
C ALA A 47 0.96 20.47 -3.30
N TYR A 48 1.34 20.15 -4.54
CA TYR A 48 1.90 18.86 -4.91
C TYR A 48 3.20 18.56 -4.13
N PHE A 49 4.16 19.49 -4.12
CA PHE A 49 5.42 19.29 -3.39
C PHE A 49 5.23 19.12 -1.88
N ARG A 50 4.24 19.80 -1.28
CA ARG A 50 3.87 19.54 0.12
C ARG A 50 3.36 18.12 0.33
N GLN A 51 2.51 17.60 -0.57
CA GLN A 51 2.04 16.22 -0.47
C GLN A 51 3.18 15.22 -0.69
N VAL A 52 4.13 15.50 -1.60
CA VAL A 52 5.36 14.70 -1.75
C VAL A 52 6.15 14.64 -0.45
N ALA A 53 6.39 15.78 0.18
CA ALA A 53 7.11 15.85 1.45
C ALA A 53 6.38 15.08 2.57
N GLN A 54 5.05 15.19 2.64
CA GLN A 54 4.23 14.42 3.59
C GLN A 54 4.32 12.90 3.34
N SER A 55 4.24 12.46 2.08
CA SER A 55 4.40 11.04 1.74
C SER A 55 5.78 10.53 2.10
N ARG A 56 6.84 11.32 1.85
CA ARG A 56 8.22 10.98 2.24
C ARG A 56 8.36 10.86 3.76
N GLY A 57 7.88 11.84 4.53
CA GLY A 57 7.96 11.79 5.99
C GLY A 57 7.22 10.58 6.58
N LYS A 58 6.09 10.19 6.00
CA LYS A 58 5.37 8.96 6.40
C LYS A 58 6.17 7.70 6.08
N LEU A 59 6.85 7.66 4.93
CA LEU A 59 7.72 6.54 4.56
C LEU A 59 8.93 6.42 5.48
N GLU A 60 9.59 7.53 5.80
CA GLU A 60 10.68 7.58 6.79
C GLU A 60 10.20 7.08 8.15
N GLY A 61 9.04 7.56 8.62
CA GLY A 61 8.43 7.09 9.87
C GLY A 61 8.15 5.58 9.86
N LEU A 62 7.64 5.03 8.75
CA LEU A 62 7.45 3.59 8.60
C LEU A 62 8.78 2.82 8.71
N TYR A 63 9.84 3.29 8.06
CA TYR A 63 11.15 2.64 8.15
C TYR A 63 11.71 2.67 9.57
N TYR A 64 11.61 3.80 10.28
CA TYR A 64 12.02 3.87 11.68
C TYR A 64 11.19 2.94 12.56
N SER A 65 9.88 2.83 12.34
CA SER A 65 9.02 1.90 13.07
C SER A 65 9.39 0.45 12.81
N ILE A 66 9.68 0.07 11.56
CA ILE A 66 10.12 -1.28 11.20
C ILE A 66 11.43 -1.62 11.93
N ILE A 67 12.44 -0.74 11.82
CA ILE A 67 13.74 -0.92 12.49
C ILE A 67 13.56 -1.10 14.00
N LEU A 68 12.72 -0.26 14.61
CA LEU A 68 12.47 -0.33 16.05
C LEU A 68 11.82 -1.66 16.44
N LEU A 69 10.74 -2.05 15.76
CA LEU A 69 9.99 -3.26 16.09
C LEU A 69 10.81 -4.53 15.82
N GLU A 70 11.59 -4.56 14.75
CA GLU A 70 12.52 -5.66 14.45
C GLU A 70 13.61 -5.76 15.51
N ALA A 71 14.21 -4.64 15.93
CA ALA A 71 15.25 -4.64 16.98
C ALA A 71 14.76 -5.16 18.35
N TYR A 72 13.45 -5.19 18.58
CA TYR A 72 12.82 -5.77 19.77
C TYR A 72 12.14 -7.11 19.50
N ASP A 73 12.43 -7.77 18.37
CA ASP A 73 11.86 -9.06 17.96
C ASP A 73 10.30 -9.07 17.94
N VAL A 74 9.67 -7.91 17.70
CA VAL A 74 8.21 -7.75 17.71
C VAL A 74 7.57 -8.12 16.36
N ILE A 75 8.29 -7.88 15.26
CA ILE A 75 7.81 -8.17 13.89
C ILE A 75 8.82 -9.06 13.14
N PHE A 76 8.35 -9.73 12.09
CA PHE A 76 9.10 -10.69 11.27
C PHE A 76 9.62 -11.97 11.96
N PRO A 77 8.93 -12.59 12.94
CA PRO A 77 9.37 -13.88 13.47
C PRO A 77 9.33 -15.00 12.41
N ASN A 78 8.55 -14.86 11.34
CA ASN A 78 8.46 -15.75 10.17
C ASN A 78 8.38 -14.93 8.86
N ASP A 79 9.53 -14.48 8.35
CA ASP A 79 9.68 -13.71 7.11
C ASP A 79 9.11 -14.38 5.83
N GLY A 80 9.01 -15.72 5.84
CA GLY A 80 8.42 -16.52 4.77
C GLY A 80 6.95 -16.20 4.50
N ASP A 81 6.15 -15.92 5.53
CA ASP A 81 4.73 -15.60 5.36
C ASP A 81 4.54 -14.21 4.73
N ILE A 82 5.34 -13.23 5.13
CA ILE A 82 5.38 -11.90 4.54
C ILE A 82 5.78 -11.99 3.06
N THR A 83 6.86 -12.72 2.76
CA THR A 83 7.34 -12.91 1.38
C THR A 83 6.28 -13.55 0.49
N ARG A 84 5.55 -14.56 1.00
CA ARG A 84 4.46 -15.19 0.27
C ARG A 84 3.32 -14.22 -0.01
N LEU A 85 2.91 -13.42 0.97
CA LEU A 85 1.86 -12.41 0.79
C LEU A 85 2.26 -11.33 -0.23
N VAL A 86 3.50 -10.83 -0.17
CA VAL A 86 4.03 -9.86 -1.13
C VAL A 86 4.00 -10.41 -2.55
N ASN A 87 4.37 -11.69 -2.74
CA ASN A 87 4.33 -12.35 -4.04
C ASN A 87 2.90 -12.47 -4.58
N VAL A 88 1.91 -12.80 -3.73
CA VAL A 88 0.49 -12.85 -4.11
C VAL A 88 0.01 -11.47 -4.54
N ILE A 89 0.28 -10.44 -3.73
CA ILE A 89 -0.15 -9.05 -4.01
C ILE A 89 0.52 -8.51 -5.28
N SER A 90 1.80 -8.83 -5.50
CA SER A 90 2.52 -8.40 -6.70
C SER A 90 1.89 -8.93 -7.97
N ARG A 91 1.46 -10.21 -7.97
CA ARG A 91 0.72 -10.79 -9.11
C ARG A 91 -0.63 -10.12 -9.32
N LEU A 92 -1.34 -9.78 -8.24
CA LEU A 92 -2.63 -9.10 -8.32
C LEU A 92 -2.53 -7.71 -8.96
N LYS A 93 -1.43 -6.99 -8.72
CA LYS A 93 -1.18 -5.67 -9.30
C LYS A 93 -1.15 -5.71 -10.84
N ASP A 94 -0.72 -6.84 -11.42
CA ASP A 94 -0.55 -7.02 -12.86
C ASP A 94 -1.78 -7.66 -13.54
N LEU A 95 -2.85 -7.97 -12.79
CA LEU A 95 -4.09 -8.49 -13.36
C LEU A 95 -4.93 -7.36 -13.96
N GLU A 96 -5.26 -7.48 -15.24
CA GLU A 96 -6.21 -6.59 -15.94
C GLU A 96 -7.66 -6.80 -15.50
N SER A 97 -7.98 -8.00 -14.97
CA SER A 97 -9.33 -8.34 -14.52
C SER A 97 -9.34 -8.88 -13.09
N VAL A 98 -10.41 -8.54 -12.39
CA VAL A 98 -10.64 -8.88 -11.00
C VAL A 98 -10.93 -10.39 -10.86
N PRO A 99 -10.25 -11.12 -9.95
CA PRO A 99 -10.55 -12.53 -9.72
C PRO A 99 -11.93 -12.72 -9.08
N ILE A 100 -12.70 -13.73 -9.49
CA ILE A 100 -14.09 -14.01 -9.04
C ILE A 100 -14.21 -14.11 -7.50
N ASN A 101 -13.13 -14.47 -6.80
CA ASN A 101 -13.14 -14.76 -5.37
C ASN A 101 -12.51 -13.65 -4.50
N GLN A 102 -12.67 -12.36 -4.85
CA GLN A 102 -12.01 -11.26 -4.13
C GLN A 102 -12.22 -11.26 -2.61
N GLU A 103 -13.44 -11.54 -2.17
CA GLU A 103 -13.80 -11.56 -0.75
C GLU A 103 -12.98 -12.62 0.00
N GLN A 104 -12.96 -13.85 -0.52
CA GLN A 104 -12.16 -14.93 0.03
C GLN A 104 -10.65 -14.62 0.02
N MET A 105 -10.16 -13.93 -1.01
CA MET A 105 -8.77 -13.50 -1.09
C MET A 105 -8.45 -12.44 -0.03
N MET A 106 -9.32 -11.45 0.15
CA MET A 106 -9.18 -10.43 1.17
C MET A 106 -9.23 -11.01 2.58
N ASP A 107 -10.14 -11.95 2.84
CA ASP A 107 -10.22 -12.68 4.11
C ASP A 107 -8.94 -13.45 4.41
N THR A 108 -8.34 -14.05 3.37
CA THR A 108 -7.06 -14.76 3.50
C THR A 108 -5.94 -13.80 3.88
N ILE A 109 -5.85 -12.65 3.22
CA ILE A 109 -4.86 -11.60 3.52
C ILE A 109 -5.07 -11.09 4.95
N GLU A 110 -6.31 -10.76 5.31
CA GLU A 110 -6.64 -10.23 6.64
C GLU A 110 -6.33 -11.24 7.75
N THR A 111 -6.67 -12.51 7.54
CA THR A 111 -6.33 -13.59 8.49
C THR A 111 -4.82 -13.72 8.66
N ALA A 112 -4.05 -13.64 7.58
CA ALA A 112 -2.60 -13.73 7.64
C ALA A 112 -2.00 -12.52 8.38
N VAL A 113 -2.45 -11.29 8.08
CA VAL A 113 -2.02 -10.07 8.78
C VAL A 113 -2.30 -10.15 10.27
N ARG A 114 -3.50 -10.60 10.67
CA ARG A 114 -3.86 -10.77 12.09
C ARG A 114 -2.99 -11.81 12.80
N LYS A 115 -2.64 -12.91 12.12
CA LYS A 115 -1.72 -13.93 12.68
C LYS A 115 -0.29 -13.42 12.86
N MET A 116 0.15 -12.49 12.01
CA MET A 116 1.48 -11.88 12.13
C MET A 116 1.54 -10.78 13.19
N ALA A 117 0.42 -10.11 13.45
CA ALA A 117 0.31 -9.02 14.42
C ALA A 117 -0.08 -9.50 15.84
N VAL A 118 0.28 -10.73 16.21
CA VAL A 118 -0.04 -11.28 17.53
C VAL A 118 0.89 -10.66 18.58
N LEU A 119 0.29 -9.93 19.52
CA LEU A 119 0.90 -9.47 20.77
C LEU A 119 0.57 -10.44 21.91
#